data_AF-B1V1M3-F1
#
_entry.id   AF-B1V1M3-F1
#
_cell.length_a   1.000
_cell.length_b   1.000
_cell.length_c   1.000
_cell.angle_alpha   90.00
_cell.angle_beta   90.00
_cell.angle_gamma   90.00
#
_symmetry.space_group_name_H-M   'P 1'
#
loop_
_entity.id
_entity.type
_entity.pdbx_description
1 polymer ?
#
loop_
_entity_poly.entity_id
_entity_poly.type
_entity_poly.pdbx_seq_one_letter_code
_entity_poly.pdbx_strand_id
1 'polypeptide(L)'
;MGKTDIAAKIFEENTITVDMFGYAFYRVFKYKMVTHARVFSLKSKLKLTERTGIFIVSAFHFLNSKFGYENMCSWAKIKDEYIQLPIKNGEIDFEFMESFVAELEAQRVAELEAYLLATGLKDYELTDKEKQAVEDYENGRINLIELKVSDIFNVSSSKKRFDANKVDILTKGYPYVVRTSNNNGIKGYLNEDINYLNEGNTISFGQDTATMFYQENPYFTGDKIKILKSKFKNFNKYSAQYFIGTMSKSFSSFSWGASSFSEKAINKQRIFVKVKDNEIDFEYIETLISAIQKLVIRDVVIFADRRIEATKQVIDR
;
A
#
# COMPACT_ATOMS: atom_id res chain seq x y z
N MET A 1 -19.86 -19.66 11.93
CA MET A 1 -19.35 -18.48 12.66
C MET A 1 -20.01 -18.45 14.02
N GLY A 2 -19.25 -18.64 15.09
CA GLY A 2 -19.78 -18.69 16.45
C GLY A 2 -20.29 -17.32 16.89
N LYS A 3 -21.57 -17.22 17.21
CA LYS A 3 -22.11 -16.12 18.02
C LYS A 3 -21.87 -16.51 19.48
N THR A 4 -21.31 -15.60 20.26
CA THR A 4 -21.14 -15.77 21.71
C THR A 4 -22.06 -14.79 22.42
N ASP A 5 -22.81 -15.29 23.39
CA ASP A 5 -23.71 -14.50 24.23
C ASP A 5 -22.98 -13.90 25.44
N ILE A 6 -21.66 -14.09 25.52
CA ILE A 6 -20.81 -13.56 26.58
C ILE A 6 -20.36 -12.14 26.19
N ALA A 7 -20.66 -11.17 27.05
CA ALA A 7 -20.17 -9.81 26.89
C ALA A 7 -18.63 -9.80 26.87
N ALA A 8 -18.04 -9.38 25.76
CA ALA A 8 -16.59 -9.33 25.60
C ALA A 8 -15.98 -8.30 26.58
N LYS A 9 -15.01 -8.76 27.38
CA LYS A 9 -14.23 -7.91 28.29
C LYS A 9 -13.56 -6.77 27.52
N ILE A 10 -13.73 -5.55 28.02
CA ILE A 10 -13.03 -4.36 27.52
C ILE A 10 -11.73 -4.21 28.33
N PHE A 11 -10.64 -4.03 27.62
CA PHE A 11 -9.32 -3.73 28.17
C PHE A 11 -9.07 -2.23 28.08
N GLU A 12 -8.44 -1.69 29.11
CA GLU A 12 -8.06 -0.27 29.15
C GLU A 12 -6.95 0.04 28.14
N GLU A 13 -6.85 1.32 27.77
CA GLU A 13 -5.74 1.86 27.00
C GLU A 13 -4.43 1.88 27.82
N ASN A 14 -3.33 2.25 27.14
CA ASN A 14 -1.96 2.30 27.65
C ASN A 14 -1.42 0.93 28.12
N THR A 15 -1.78 -0.12 27.40
CA THR A 15 -1.30 -1.49 27.60
C THR A 15 -0.58 -2.00 26.35
N ILE A 16 0.14 -3.11 26.50
CA ILE A 16 0.79 -3.81 25.37
C ILE A 16 0.02 -5.10 25.10
N THR A 17 -0.38 -5.34 23.87
CA THR A 17 -0.88 -6.66 23.45
C THR A 17 0.23 -7.44 22.78
N VAL A 18 0.32 -8.74 23.05
CA VAL A 18 1.24 -9.65 22.35
C VAL A 18 0.43 -10.82 21.83
N ASP A 19 0.64 -11.19 20.57
CA ASP A 19 -0.05 -12.31 19.93
C ASP A 19 0.70 -13.65 20.05
N MET A 20 0.13 -14.71 19.47
CA MET A 20 0.69 -16.05 19.54
C MET A 20 2.01 -16.24 18.78
N PHE A 21 2.40 -15.30 17.92
CA PHE A 21 3.66 -15.29 17.21
C PHE A 21 4.67 -14.32 17.83
N GLY A 22 4.32 -13.66 18.95
CA GLY A 22 5.19 -12.74 19.65
C GLY A 22 5.06 -11.28 19.20
N TYR A 23 4.14 -10.96 18.29
CA TYR A 23 3.99 -9.58 17.82
C TYR A 23 3.38 -8.71 18.89
N ALA A 24 4.17 -7.74 19.36
CA ALA A 24 3.78 -6.78 20.38
C ALA A 24 3.23 -5.48 19.76
N PHE A 25 2.20 -4.91 20.38
CA PHE A 25 1.60 -3.63 19.97
C PHE A 25 1.18 -2.81 21.19
N TYR A 26 1.50 -1.52 21.19
CA TYR A 26 1.03 -0.59 22.21
C TYR A 26 -0.39 -0.12 21.86
N ARG A 27 -1.28 -0.06 22.85
CA ARG A 27 -2.69 0.26 22.66
C ARG A 27 -3.01 1.61 23.31
N VAL A 28 -3.21 2.63 22.49
CA VAL A 28 -3.60 3.99 22.92
C VAL A 28 -5.11 4.20 23.03
N PHE A 29 -5.90 3.13 22.92
CA PHE A 29 -7.35 3.15 22.97
C PHE A 29 -7.88 1.89 23.65
N LYS A 30 -9.09 1.95 24.22
CA LYS A 30 -9.76 0.78 24.80
C LYS A 30 -10.12 -0.25 23.73
N TYR A 31 -9.90 -1.53 24.01
CA TYR A 31 -10.06 -2.58 23.01
C TYR A 31 -10.68 -3.85 23.58
N LYS A 32 -11.10 -4.73 22.67
CA LYS A 32 -11.55 -6.09 22.94
C LYS A 32 -10.56 -7.05 22.28
N MET A 33 -10.28 -8.17 22.93
CA MET A 33 -9.46 -9.23 22.35
C MET A 33 -10.34 -10.40 21.93
N VAL A 34 -10.06 -10.95 20.76
CA VAL A 34 -10.72 -12.18 20.30
C VAL A 34 -10.20 -13.37 21.12
N THR A 35 -11.12 -14.22 21.59
CA THR A 35 -10.81 -15.33 22.51
C THR A 35 -10.02 -16.47 21.85
N HIS A 36 -10.15 -16.66 20.54
CA HIS A 36 -9.52 -17.77 19.81
C HIS A 36 -8.09 -17.50 19.32
N ALA A 37 -7.62 -16.24 19.29
CA ALA A 37 -6.33 -15.89 18.67
C ALA A 37 -5.14 -15.84 19.65
N ARG A 38 -5.31 -16.33 20.89
CA ARG A 38 -4.25 -16.39 21.92
C ARG A 38 -3.49 -15.05 22.07
N VAL A 39 -4.21 -13.94 22.04
CA VAL A 39 -3.66 -12.60 22.30
C VAL A 39 -3.79 -12.32 23.80
N PHE A 40 -2.73 -11.80 24.40
CA PHE A 40 -2.71 -11.42 25.81
C PHE A 40 -2.34 -9.95 25.96
N SER A 41 -2.85 -9.36 27.04
CA SER A 41 -2.65 -7.96 27.40
C SER A 41 -1.69 -7.85 28.57
N LEU A 42 -0.55 -7.23 28.33
CA LEU A 42 0.44 -6.85 29.34
C LEU A 42 0.08 -5.46 29.86
N LYS A 43 -0.41 -5.42 31.10
CA LYS A 43 -0.61 -4.16 31.81
C LYS A 43 0.70 -3.79 32.51
N SER A 44 1.28 -2.66 32.11
CA SER A 44 2.49 -2.16 32.74
C SER A 44 2.23 -1.83 34.21
N LYS A 45 3.19 -2.17 35.07
CA LYS A 45 3.23 -1.69 36.47
C LYS A 45 3.73 -0.25 36.57
N LEU A 46 4.36 0.24 35.49
CA LEU A 46 4.95 1.56 35.35
C LEU A 46 3.99 2.45 34.56
N LYS A 47 3.97 3.75 34.85
CA LYS A 47 3.21 4.71 34.05
C LYS A 47 3.91 4.87 32.70
N LEU A 48 3.22 4.53 31.62
CA LEU A 48 3.74 4.68 30.26
C LEU A 48 3.03 5.86 29.58
N THR A 49 3.82 6.63 28.85
CA THR A 49 3.36 7.50 27.75
C THR A 49 3.23 6.65 26.47
N GLU A 50 2.65 7.24 25.43
CA GLU A 50 2.62 6.61 24.10
C GLU A 50 4.03 6.28 23.59
N ARG A 51 4.97 7.24 23.67
CA ARG A 51 6.33 7.07 23.16
C ARG A 51 7.14 6.04 23.95
N THR A 52 7.09 6.09 25.27
CA THR A 52 7.74 5.06 26.11
C THR A 52 7.11 3.68 25.90
N GLY A 53 5.79 3.61 25.69
CA GLY A 53 5.09 2.39 25.31
C GLY A 53 5.53 1.81 23.97
N ILE A 54 5.66 2.65 22.94
CA ILE A 54 6.19 2.28 21.63
C ILE A 54 7.63 1.78 21.73
N PHE A 55 8.48 2.48 22.48
CA PHE A 55 9.87 2.03 22.70
C PHE A 55 9.91 0.63 23.34
N ILE A 56 9.11 0.38 24.38
CA ILE A 56 9.05 -0.93 25.04
C ILE A 56 8.57 -2.01 24.06
N VAL A 57 7.60 -1.72 23.20
CA VAL A 57 7.15 -2.65 22.14
C VAL A 57 8.29 -3.00 21.19
N SER A 58 9.14 -2.06 20.81
CA SER A 58 10.34 -2.35 20.03
C SER A 58 11.30 -3.29 20.78
N ALA A 59 11.44 -3.14 22.09
CA ALA A 59 12.24 -4.07 22.91
C ALA A 59 11.66 -5.50 22.97
N PHE A 60 10.38 -5.69 22.66
CA PHE A 60 9.74 -7.01 22.53
C PHE A 60 9.94 -7.66 21.15
N HIS A 61 10.54 -6.98 20.17
CA HIS A 61 10.60 -7.49 18.80
C HIS A 61 11.28 -8.87 18.66
N PHE A 62 12.23 -9.19 19.56
CA PHE A 62 12.90 -10.50 19.57
C PHE A 62 11.95 -11.69 19.78
N LEU A 63 10.77 -11.47 20.37
CA LEU A 63 9.77 -12.52 20.56
C LEU A 63 9.32 -13.11 19.22
N ASN A 64 9.27 -12.31 18.16
CA ASN A 64 8.89 -12.75 16.81
C ASN A 64 9.85 -13.78 16.23
N SER A 65 11.11 -13.78 16.67
CA SER A 65 12.11 -14.76 16.28
C SER A 65 12.05 -16.03 17.13
N LYS A 66 11.41 -16.00 18.29
CA LYS A 66 11.26 -17.13 19.22
C LYS A 66 10.02 -17.98 18.94
N PHE A 67 8.96 -17.38 18.40
CA PHE A 67 7.66 -18.03 18.33
C PHE A 67 7.15 -18.22 16.89
N GLY A 68 6.45 -19.34 16.71
CA GLY A 68 5.90 -19.78 15.43
C GLY A 68 4.81 -20.83 15.66
N TYR A 69 4.32 -21.47 14.60
CA TYR A 69 3.25 -22.46 14.73
C TYR A 69 3.61 -23.63 15.67
N GLU A 70 4.86 -24.11 15.60
CA GLU A 70 5.35 -25.21 16.42
C GLU A 70 5.68 -24.78 17.86
N ASN A 71 6.00 -23.50 18.06
CA ASN A 71 6.34 -22.92 19.35
C ASN A 71 5.53 -21.65 19.59
N MET A 72 4.22 -21.76 19.84
CA MET A 72 3.38 -20.58 20.03
C MET A 72 3.72 -19.86 21.34
N CYS A 73 3.61 -18.53 21.31
CA CYS A 73 3.74 -17.67 22.46
C CYS A 73 2.63 -17.92 23.48
N SER A 74 2.96 -17.82 24.76
CA SER A 74 1.99 -17.88 25.86
C SER A 74 2.47 -17.06 27.04
N TRP A 75 1.55 -16.66 27.92
CA TRP A 75 1.88 -15.94 29.15
C TRP A 75 2.96 -16.66 29.97
N ALA A 76 2.84 -17.99 30.10
CA ALA A 76 3.80 -18.79 30.86
C ALA A 76 5.23 -18.75 30.29
N LYS A 77 5.38 -18.52 28.97
CA LYS A 77 6.69 -18.43 28.31
C LYS A 77 7.29 -17.04 28.44
N ILE A 78 6.49 -15.99 28.30
CA ILE A 78 7.01 -14.62 28.25
C ILE A 78 7.11 -13.92 29.61
N LYS A 79 6.45 -14.44 30.66
CA LYS A 79 6.50 -13.83 31.99
C LYS A 79 7.91 -13.78 32.59
N ASP A 80 8.80 -14.70 32.16
CA ASP A 80 10.17 -14.84 32.64
C ASP A 80 11.20 -14.35 31.61
N GLU A 81 10.74 -13.75 30.51
CA GLU A 81 11.60 -13.15 29.48
C GLU A 81 12.07 -11.75 29.91
N TYR A 82 13.30 -11.42 29.53
CA TYR A 82 13.90 -10.12 29.82
C TYR A 82 13.87 -9.22 28.59
N ILE A 83 13.52 -7.96 28.81
CA ILE A 83 13.71 -6.89 27.82
C ILE A 83 14.89 -6.02 28.23
N GLN A 84 15.61 -5.48 27.25
CA GLN A 84 16.67 -4.51 27.48
C GLN A 84 16.10 -3.11 27.38
N LEU A 85 16.31 -2.31 28.43
CA LEU A 85 15.87 -0.92 28.52
C LEU A 85 17.06 -0.02 28.87
N PRO A 86 17.05 1.24 28.40
CA PRO A 86 18.08 2.22 28.74
C PRO A 86 18.04 2.57 30.24
N ILE A 87 19.20 2.85 30.81
CA ILE A 87 19.38 3.13 32.24
C ILE A 87 20.21 4.41 32.43
N LYS A 88 19.79 5.28 33.35
CA LYS A 88 20.49 6.48 33.80
C LYS A 88 20.51 6.48 35.32
N ASN A 89 21.70 6.58 35.91
CA ASN A 89 21.92 6.52 37.37
C ASN A 89 21.34 5.28 38.06
N GLY A 90 21.32 4.12 37.37
CA GLY A 90 20.80 2.86 37.93
C GLY A 90 19.28 2.69 37.83
N GLU A 91 18.55 3.67 37.29
CA GLU A 91 17.11 3.62 37.04
C GLU A 91 16.79 3.63 35.54
N ILE A 92 15.59 3.19 35.15
CA ILE A 92 15.16 3.19 33.74
C ILE A 92 15.11 4.63 33.22
N ASP A 93 15.77 4.89 32.10
CA ASP A 93 15.84 6.21 31.48
C ASP A 93 14.62 6.49 30.59
N PHE A 94 13.49 6.80 31.20
CA PHE A 94 12.26 7.16 30.48
C PHE A 94 12.41 8.45 29.68
N GLU A 95 13.24 9.39 30.14
CA GLU A 95 13.52 10.65 29.46
C GLU A 95 14.21 10.39 28.11
N PHE A 96 15.22 9.49 28.10
CA PHE A 96 15.83 9.03 26.87
C PHE A 96 14.82 8.31 25.96
N MET A 97 14.01 7.39 26.49
CA MET A 97 13.03 6.67 25.67
C MET A 97 12.02 7.61 25.00
N GLU A 98 11.56 8.63 25.74
CA GLU A 98 10.63 9.64 25.24
C GLU A 98 11.27 10.51 24.15
N SER A 99 12.46 11.06 24.42
CA SER A 99 13.19 11.93 23.48
C SER A 99 13.64 11.17 22.23
N PHE A 100 14.16 9.95 22.38
CA PHE A 100 14.59 9.12 21.26
C PHE A 100 13.45 8.81 20.29
N VAL A 101 12.29 8.40 20.79
CA VAL A 101 11.12 8.15 19.92
C VAL A 101 10.63 9.46 19.32
N ALA A 102 10.59 10.56 20.08
CA ALA A 102 10.16 11.86 19.56
C ALA A 102 11.05 12.35 18.40
N GLU A 103 12.37 12.21 18.52
CA GLU A 103 13.33 12.56 17.47
C GLU A 103 13.14 11.69 16.21
N LEU A 104 12.98 10.38 16.37
CA LEU A 104 12.71 9.47 15.25
C LEU A 104 11.39 9.79 14.55
N GLU A 105 10.33 10.06 15.31
CA GLU A 105 9.04 10.49 14.77
C GLU A 105 9.18 11.79 13.97
N ALA A 106 9.88 12.79 14.52
CA ALA A 106 10.13 14.07 13.86
C ALA A 106 10.90 13.87 12.55
N GLN A 107 11.94 13.02 12.54
CA GLN A 107 12.71 12.70 11.34
C GLN A 107 11.83 12.10 10.24
N ARG A 108 10.98 11.12 10.59
CA ARG A 108 10.12 10.43 9.61
C ARG A 108 9.00 11.33 9.08
N VAL A 109 8.44 12.18 9.93
CA VAL A 109 7.43 13.16 9.52
C VAL A 109 8.06 14.20 8.59
N ALA A 110 9.28 14.66 8.85
CA ALA A 110 9.99 15.58 7.96
C ALA A 110 10.30 14.95 6.59
N GLU A 111 10.69 13.67 6.56
CA GLU A 111 10.90 12.91 5.32
C GLU A 111 9.61 12.78 4.50
N LEU A 112 8.49 12.44 5.17
CA LEU A 112 7.17 12.38 4.54
C LEU A 112 6.76 13.74 3.97
N GLU A 113 6.94 14.82 4.72
CA GLU A 113 6.59 16.18 4.28
C GLU A 113 7.41 16.60 3.05
N ALA A 114 8.72 16.36 3.07
CA ALA A 114 9.59 16.64 1.93
C ALA A 114 9.16 15.84 0.69
N TYR A 115 8.77 14.57 0.86
CA TYR A 115 8.25 13.75 -0.22
C TYR A 115 6.94 14.30 -0.78
N LEU A 116 5.97 14.65 0.07
CA LEU A 116 4.69 15.20 -0.35
C LEU A 116 4.86 16.51 -1.15
N LEU A 117 5.78 17.38 -0.71
CA LEU A 117 6.12 18.61 -1.42
C LEU A 117 6.81 18.35 -2.76
N ALA A 118 7.86 17.53 -2.78
CA ALA A 118 8.64 17.25 -3.98
C ALA A 118 7.83 16.53 -5.07
N THR A 119 6.80 15.77 -4.68
CA THR A 119 5.92 15.04 -5.61
C THR A 119 4.65 15.81 -5.96
N GLY A 120 4.44 17.01 -5.40
CA GLY A 120 3.21 17.79 -5.60
C GLY A 120 1.96 17.20 -4.94
N LEU A 121 2.13 16.18 -4.08
CA LEU A 121 1.06 15.48 -3.37
C LEU A 121 0.55 16.24 -2.13
N LYS A 122 1.18 17.36 -1.77
CA LYS A 122 0.77 18.22 -0.67
C LYS A 122 -0.56 18.93 -0.94
N ASP A 123 -0.80 19.32 -2.19
CA ASP A 123 -2.04 19.96 -2.60
C ASP A 123 -3.15 18.91 -2.77
N TYR A 124 -4.11 18.93 -1.84
CA TYR A 124 -5.31 18.11 -1.89
C TYR A 124 -6.58 18.95 -2.13
N GLU A 125 -6.48 20.24 -2.41
CA GLU A 125 -7.64 21.09 -2.65
C GLU A 125 -8.20 20.84 -4.04
N LEU A 126 -9.49 20.51 -4.10
CA LEU A 126 -10.16 20.27 -5.38
C LEU A 126 -10.48 21.59 -6.08
N THR A 127 -10.09 21.70 -7.33
CA THR A 127 -10.59 22.75 -8.25
C THR A 127 -12.09 22.56 -8.51
N ASP A 128 -12.76 23.59 -9.03
CA ASP A 128 -14.20 23.47 -9.33
C ASP A 128 -14.49 22.43 -10.43
N LYS A 129 -13.57 22.26 -11.39
CA LYS A 129 -13.64 21.17 -12.37
C LYS A 129 -13.54 19.79 -11.70
N GLU A 130 -12.62 19.63 -10.76
CA GLU A 130 -12.45 18.37 -10.02
C GLU A 130 -13.66 18.05 -9.13
N LYS A 131 -14.21 19.04 -8.43
CA LYS A 131 -15.45 18.89 -7.65
C LYS A 131 -16.61 18.43 -8.55
N GLN A 132 -16.80 19.11 -9.68
CA GLN A 132 -17.85 18.77 -10.63
C GLN A 132 -17.68 17.36 -11.18
N ALA A 133 -16.45 16.94 -11.53
CA ALA A 133 -16.19 15.61 -12.05
C ALA A 133 -16.49 14.50 -11.02
N VAL A 134 -16.17 14.72 -9.74
CA VAL A 134 -16.53 13.79 -8.66
C VAL A 134 -18.04 13.73 -8.49
N GLU A 135 -18.71 14.88 -8.43
CA GLU A 135 -20.16 14.96 -8.27
C GLU A 135 -20.90 14.29 -9.44
N ASP A 136 -20.43 14.48 -10.68
CA ASP A 136 -20.98 13.82 -11.87
C ASP A 136 -20.80 12.31 -11.81
N TYR A 137 -19.64 11.83 -11.37
CA TYR A 137 -19.39 10.40 -11.21
C TYR A 137 -20.30 9.77 -10.14
N GLU A 138 -20.38 10.38 -8.96
CA GLU A 138 -21.17 9.87 -7.83
C GLU A 138 -22.67 9.85 -8.10
N ASN A 139 -23.18 10.87 -8.82
CA ASN A 139 -24.59 10.95 -9.20
C ASN A 139 -24.92 10.21 -10.50
N GLY A 140 -23.96 9.49 -11.09
CA GLY A 140 -24.16 8.75 -12.34
C GLY A 140 -24.42 9.64 -13.56
N ARG A 141 -24.06 10.93 -13.53
CA ARG A 141 -24.14 11.88 -14.65
C ARG A 141 -22.98 11.71 -15.64
N ILE A 142 -22.57 10.47 -15.87
CA ILE A 142 -21.45 10.10 -16.75
C ILE A 142 -21.95 9.26 -17.92
N ASN A 143 -21.68 9.71 -19.14
CA ASN A 143 -21.97 8.92 -20.33
C ASN A 143 -20.84 7.91 -20.55
N LEU A 144 -21.14 6.63 -20.29
CA LEU A 144 -20.19 5.53 -20.47
C LEU A 144 -20.59 4.69 -21.68
N ILE A 145 -19.61 4.34 -22.50
CA ILE A 145 -19.78 3.32 -23.54
C ILE A 145 -18.94 2.09 -23.21
N GLU A 146 -19.37 0.95 -23.74
CA GLU A 146 -18.64 -0.30 -23.62
C GLU A 146 -17.70 -0.47 -24.81
N LEU A 147 -16.40 -0.59 -24.54
CA LEU A 147 -15.34 -0.81 -25.53
C LEU A 147 -14.58 -2.09 -25.21
N LYS A 148 -14.04 -2.77 -26.23
CA LYS A 148 -13.11 -3.88 -25.97
C LYS A 148 -11.74 -3.34 -25.58
N VAL A 149 -11.00 -4.10 -24.79
CA VAL A 149 -9.58 -3.81 -24.51
C VAL A 149 -8.79 -3.65 -25.81
N SER A 150 -9.07 -4.48 -26.83
CA SER A 150 -8.42 -4.37 -28.14
C SER A 150 -8.74 -3.08 -28.89
N ASP A 151 -9.83 -2.39 -28.57
CA ASP A 151 -10.19 -1.12 -29.21
C ASP A 151 -9.30 0.01 -28.68
N ILE A 152 -8.75 -0.14 -27.47
CA ILE A 152 -7.98 0.87 -26.75
C ILE A 152 -6.48 0.56 -26.73
N PHE A 153 -6.12 -0.72 -26.60
CA PHE A 153 -4.75 -1.18 -26.42
C PHE A 153 -4.32 -2.17 -27.50
N ASN A 154 -3.05 -2.09 -27.88
CA ASN A 154 -2.34 -3.18 -28.53
C ASN A 154 -1.79 -4.11 -27.45
N VAL A 155 -2.33 -5.33 -27.37
CA VAL A 155 -1.88 -6.36 -26.43
C VAL A 155 -0.78 -7.18 -27.08
N SER A 156 0.37 -7.32 -26.42
CA SER A 156 1.50 -8.10 -26.92
C SER A 156 2.19 -8.89 -25.80
N SER A 157 2.93 -9.93 -26.18
CA SER A 157 3.89 -10.59 -25.27
C SER A 157 5.07 -9.66 -24.99
N SER A 158 5.69 -9.84 -23.83
CA SER A 158 6.94 -9.16 -23.54
C SER A 158 8.06 -9.54 -24.53
N LYS A 159 9.03 -8.64 -24.72
CA LYS A 159 10.16 -8.89 -25.63
C LYS A 159 11.01 -10.09 -25.22
N LYS A 160 11.19 -10.30 -23.91
CA LYS A 160 11.88 -11.45 -23.34
C LYS A 160 11.40 -11.73 -21.94
N ARG A 161 11.28 -13.02 -21.60
CA ARG A 161 11.09 -13.50 -20.22
C ARG A 161 12.45 -13.64 -19.54
N PHE A 162 12.61 -12.99 -18.40
CA PHE A 162 13.71 -13.25 -17.47
C PHE A 162 13.22 -14.12 -16.31
N ASP A 163 13.87 -15.27 -16.12
CA ASP A 163 13.53 -16.17 -15.01
C ASP A 163 14.10 -15.64 -13.70
N ALA A 164 13.24 -15.45 -12.69
CA ALA A 164 13.63 -14.85 -11.44
C ALA A 164 14.69 -15.65 -10.65
N ASN A 165 14.87 -16.94 -10.97
CA ASN A 165 15.91 -17.79 -10.37
C ASN A 165 17.24 -17.77 -11.13
N LYS A 166 17.30 -17.07 -12.28
CA LYS A 166 18.46 -17.03 -13.18
C LYS A 166 19.01 -15.62 -13.39
N VAL A 167 18.48 -14.63 -12.66
CA VAL A 167 18.91 -13.24 -12.73
C VAL A 167 19.23 -12.72 -11.35
N ASP A 168 20.21 -11.83 -11.28
CA ASP A 168 20.56 -11.14 -10.05
C ASP A 168 19.64 -9.92 -9.87
N ILE A 169 18.83 -9.94 -8.80
CA ILE A 169 17.90 -8.85 -8.51
C ILE A 169 18.65 -7.72 -7.82
N LEU A 170 18.74 -6.58 -8.50
CA LEU A 170 19.48 -5.40 -8.04
C LEU A 170 18.55 -4.38 -7.36
N THR A 171 19.15 -3.41 -6.69
CA THR A 171 18.47 -2.23 -6.10
C THR A 171 18.43 -1.03 -7.05
N LYS A 172 19.14 -1.08 -8.19
CA LYS A 172 19.20 -0.03 -9.21
C LYS A 172 19.25 -0.66 -10.61
N GLY A 173 18.75 0.06 -11.61
CA GLY A 173 18.70 -0.39 -13.00
C GLY A 173 17.32 -0.14 -13.62
N TYR A 174 16.92 -0.98 -14.58
CA TYR A 174 15.57 -0.96 -15.14
C TYR A 174 14.62 -1.80 -14.29
N PRO A 175 13.36 -1.37 -14.07
CA PRO A 175 12.40 -2.15 -13.30
C PRO A 175 12.23 -3.57 -13.86
N TYR A 176 12.18 -4.54 -12.95
CA TYR A 176 11.86 -5.93 -13.26
C TYR A 176 10.46 -6.27 -12.79
N VAL A 177 9.53 -6.30 -13.75
CA VAL A 177 8.11 -6.46 -13.51
C VAL A 177 7.72 -7.94 -13.56
N VAL A 178 7.08 -8.42 -12.50
CA VAL A 178 6.58 -9.79 -12.36
C VAL A 178 5.11 -9.77 -11.95
N ARG A 179 4.49 -10.94 -11.82
CA ARG A 179 3.06 -11.11 -11.49
C ARG A 179 2.72 -10.90 -10.00
N THR A 180 3.46 -10.04 -9.32
CA THR A 180 3.18 -9.66 -7.93
C THR A 180 2.13 -8.56 -7.88
N SER A 181 1.27 -8.57 -6.86
CA SER A 181 0.31 -7.50 -6.58
C SER A 181 0.92 -6.32 -5.81
N ASN A 182 2.21 -6.41 -5.46
CA ASN A 182 2.88 -5.42 -4.63
C ASN A 182 3.77 -4.51 -5.49
N ASN A 183 4.05 -3.31 -4.98
CA ASN A 183 5.06 -2.39 -5.52
C ASN A 183 4.99 -2.18 -7.04
N ASN A 184 3.79 -1.94 -7.58
CA ASN A 184 3.58 -1.73 -9.02
C ASN A 184 4.06 -2.90 -9.92
N GLY A 185 4.08 -4.13 -9.38
CA GLY A 185 4.60 -5.31 -10.06
C GLY A 185 6.13 -5.44 -10.02
N ILE A 186 6.85 -4.48 -9.44
CA ILE A 186 8.31 -4.41 -9.48
C ILE A 186 8.92 -5.26 -8.36
N LYS A 187 9.60 -6.35 -8.74
CA LYS A 187 10.34 -7.23 -7.81
C LYS A 187 11.70 -6.65 -7.40
N GLY A 188 12.26 -5.80 -8.26
CA GLY A 188 13.57 -5.17 -8.11
C GLY A 188 14.01 -4.63 -9.46
N TYR A 189 15.32 -4.60 -9.71
CA TYR A 189 15.88 -4.02 -10.93
C TYR A 189 16.84 -4.98 -11.62
N LEU A 190 16.98 -4.83 -12.94
CA LEU A 190 17.91 -5.60 -13.78
C LEU A 190 18.70 -4.68 -14.70
N ASN A 191 19.91 -5.12 -15.06
CA ASN A 191 20.79 -4.49 -16.04
C ASN A 191 21.10 -5.48 -17.17
N GLU A 192 20.05 -5.85 -17.91
CA GLU A 192 20.13 -6.76 -19.05
C GLU A 192 20.26 -5.99 -20.37
N ASP A 193 20.41 -6.69 -21.49
CA ASP A 193 20.45 -6.06 -22.80
C ASP A 193 19.17 -5.23 -23.06
N ILE A 194 19.36 -3.93 -23.27
CA ILE A 194 18.32 -2.92 -23.47
C ILE A 194 17.41 -3.24 -24.66
N ASN A 195 17.86 -4.05 -25.63
CA ASN A 195 17.03 -4.51 -26.74
C ASN A 195 15.79 -5.30 -26.26
N TYR A 196 15.88 -5.90 -25.08
CA TYR A 196 14.80 -6.65 -24.45
C TYR A 196 13.89 -5.81 -23.54
N LEU A 197 14.11 -4.49 -23.43
CA LEU A 197 13.22 -3.61 -22.68
C LEU A 197 11.87 -3.45 -23.37
N ASN A 198 10.80 -3.65 -22.61
CA ASN A 198 9.47 -3.21 -23.00
C ASN A 198 9.38 -1.70 -22.82
N GLU A 199 8.56 -1.04 -23.65
CA GLU A 199 8.41 0.41 -23.61
C GLU A 199 7.72 0.88 -22.32
N GLY A 200 8.11 2.06 -21.83
CA GLY A 200 7.37 2.80 -20.81
C GLY A 200 6.07 3.39 -21.33
N ASN A 201 5.31 4.07 -20.47
CA ASN A 201 3.94 4.53 -20.73
C ASN A 201 3.03 3.38 -21.25
N THR A 202 3.15 2.20 -20.63
CA THR A 202 2.32 1.02 -20.93
C THR A 202 1.72 0.43 -19.65
N ILE A 203 0.75 -0.47 -19.80
CA ILE A 203 0.23 -1.26 -18.67
C ILE A 203 0.80 -2.68 -18.75
N SER A 204 1.49 -3.10 -17.69
CA SER A 204 1.89 -4.49 -17.52
C SER A 204 0.70 -5.29 -16.97
N PHE A 205 0.36 -6.39 -17.63
CA PHE A 205 -0.72 -7.29 -17.24
C PHE A 205 -0.17 -8.67 -16.88
N GLY A 206 -0.28 -9.06 -15.62
CA GLY A 206 0.04 -10.40 -15.15
C GLY A 206 -0.98 -11.42 -15.62
N GLN A 207 -0.60 -12.27 -16.57
CA GLN A 207 -1.44 -13.38 -17.01
C GLN A 207 -1.69 -14.33 -15.84
N ASP A 208 -2.89 -14.92 -15.80
CA ASP A 208 -3.41 -15.80 -14.75
C ASP A 208 -3.82 -15.12 -13.43
N THR A 209 -3.25 -13.95 -13.11
CA THR A 209 -3.55 -13.20 -11.88
C THR A 209 -4.39 -11.94 -12.13
N ALA A 210 -4.45 -11.47 -13.39
CA ALA A 210 -5.03 -10.19 -13.78
C ALA A 210 -4.49 -9.00 -12.94
N THR A 211 -3.24 -9.09 -12.48
CA THR A 211 -2.57 -7.96 -11.83
C THR A 211 -2.17 -6.94 -12.90
N MET A 212 -2.55 -5.68 -12.72
CA MET A 212 -2.41 -4.63 -13.73
C MET A 212 -1.74 -3.41 -13.11
N PHE A 213 -0.65 -2.96 -13.74
CA PHE A 213 0.16 -1.85 -13.23
C PHE A 213 0.66 -0.96 -14.36
N TYR A 214 0.65 0.35 -14.13
CA TYR A 214 1.19 1.32 -15.07
C TYR A 214 2.71 1.38 -14.95
N GLN A 215 3.41 1.16 -16.06
CA GLN A 215 4.86 1.24 -16.12
C GLN A 215 5.26 2.52 -16.83
N GLU A 216 5.72 3.51 -16.06
CA GLU A 216 6.10 4.82 -16.56
C GLU A 216 7.37 4.75 -17.41
N ASN A 217 8.37 4.01 -16.93
CA ASN A 217 9.67 3.84 -17.56
C ASN A 217 9.78 2.49 -18.29
N PRO A 218 10.69 2.37 -19.28
CA PRO A 218 11.02 1.08 -19.88
C PRO A 218 11.43 0.02 -18.84
N TYR A 219 11.07 -1.25 -19.09
CA TYR A 219 11.19 -2.30 -18.08
C TYR A 219 11.42 -3.70 -18.66
N PHE A 220 12.05 -4.55 -17.86
CA PHE A 220 12.15 -5.99 -18.11
C PHE A 220 10.99 -6.73 -17.44
N THR A 221 10.70 -7.94 -17.92
CA THR A 221 9.58 -8.73 -17.41
C THR A 221 9.96 -10.14 -17.03
N GLY A 222 9.31 -10.64 -16.00
CA GLY A 222 9.29 -12.06 -15.65
C GLY A 222 8.38 -12.88 -16.55
N ASP A 223 7.98 -14.05 -16.04
CA ASP A 223 7.10 -14.97 -16.74
C ASP A 223 5.66 -14.45 -16.84
N LYS A 224 5.01 -14.71 -17.99
CA LYS A 224 3.58 -14.45 -18.24
C LYS A 224 3.14 -13.01 -17.96
N ILE A 225 3.90 -12.03 -18.46
CA ILE A 225 3.49 -10.63 -18.51
C ILE A 225 3.08 -10.27 -19.94
N LYS A 226 1.91 -9.66 -20.08
CA LYS A 226 1.44 -9.01 -21.31
C LYS A 226 1.64 -7.50 -21.21
N ILE A 227 1.94 -6.89 -22.35
CA ILE A 227 2.18 -5.46 -22.48
C ILE A 227 0.98 -4.85 -23.20
N LEU A 228 0.27 -3.94 -22.54
CA LEU A 228 -0.85 -3.20 -23.08
C LEU A 228 -0.35 -1.80 -23.44
N LYS A 229 -0.07 -1.58 -24.72
CA LYS A 229 0.35 -0.28 -25.25
C LYS A 229 -0.87 0.46 -25.79
N SER A 230 -1.13 1.67 -25.28
CA SER A 230 -2.29 2.45 -25.72
C SER A 230 -2.19 2.80 -27.21
N LYS A 231 -3.33 2.83 -27.89
CA LYS A 231 -3.48 3.32 -29.26
C LYS A 231 -3.63 4.85 -29.33
N PHE A 232 -3.84 5.49 -28.19
CA PHE A 232 -4.09 6.93 -28.08
C PHE A 232 -2.85 7.68 -27.60
N LYS A 233 -2.52 8.79 -28.27
CA LYS A 233 -1.37 9.64 -27.94
C LYS A 233 -1.51 10.35 -26.59
N ASN A 234 -2.74 10.66 -26.18
CA ASN A 234 -3.05 11.32 -24.92
C ASN A 234 -2.92 10.40 -23.70
N PHE A 235 -2.60 9.12 -23.90
CA PHE A 235 -2.41 8.17 -22.81
C PHE A 235 -1.23 8.56 -21.92
N ASN A 236 -1.48 8.55 -20.62
CA ASN A 236 -0.55 8.96 -19.56
C ASN A 236 -0.89 8.22 -18.25
N LYS A 237 -0.17 8.54 -17.17
CA LYS A 237 -0.39 7.95 -15.84
C LYS A 237 -1.82 8.06 -15.31
N TYR A 238 -2.49 9.20 -15.50
CA TYR A 238 -3.85 9.42 -14.98
C TYR A 238 -4.87 8.57 -15.73
N SER A 239 -4.89 8.66 -17.05
CA SER A 239 -5.73 7.81 -17.89
C SER A 239 -5.43 6.31 -17.70
N ALA A 240 -4.16 5.94 -17.47
CA ALA A 240 -3.78 4.58 -17.12
C ALA A 240 -4.47 4.09 -15.83
N GLN A 241 -4.51 4.89 -14.77
CA GLN A 241 -5.20 4.51 -13.52
C GLN A 241 -6.70 4.30 -13.74
N TYR A 242 -7.34 5.14 -14.55
CA TYR A 242 -8.75 4.96 -14.92
C TYR A 242 -8.96 3.62 -15.65
N PHE A 243 -8.17 3.35 -16.70
CA PHE A 243 -8.30 2.10 -17.45
C PHE A 243 -7.97 0.88 -16.60
N ILE A 244 -6.96 0.95 -15.73
CA ILE A 244 -6.67 -0.11 -14.75
C ILE A 244 -7.89 -0.34 -13.86
N GLY A 245 -8.50 0.70 -13.29
CA GLY A 245 -9.70 0.56 -12.45
C GLY A 245 -10.87 -0.11 -13.16
N THR A 246 -11.18 0.33 -14.38
CA THR A 246 -12.27 -0.27 -15.20
C THR A 246 -11.96 -1.71 -15.61
N MET A 247 -10.71 -2.00 -16.00
CA MET A 247 -10.28 -3.37 -16.32
C MET A 247 -10.30 -4.26 -15.07
N SER A 248 -9.80 -3.81 -13.92
CA SER A 248 -9.85 -4.56 -12.66
C SER A 248 -11.28 -4.95 -12.29
N LYS A 249 -12.24 -4.03 -12.46
CA LYS A 249 -13.66 -4.36 -12.26
C LYS A 249 -14.14 -5.42 -13.25
N SER A 250 -13.76 -5.29 -14.51
CA SER A 250 -14.16 -6.24 -15.55
C SER A 250 -13.54 -7.63 -15.40
N PHE A 251 -12.31 -7.72 -14.91
CA PHE A 251 -11.60 -8.98 -14.68
C PHE A 251 -11.86 -9.55 -13.27
N SER A 252 -12.64 -8.89 -12.41
CA SER A 252 -12.88 -9.36 -11.04
C SER A 252 -13.64 -10.69 -10.97
N SER A 253 -14.33 -11.07 -12.05
CA SER A 253 -15.01 -12.37 -12.19
C SER A 253 -14.07 -13.48 -12.69
N PHE A 254 -12.86 -13.14 -13.13
CA PHE A 254 -11.92 -14.13 -13.62
C PHE A 254 -11.27 -14.84 -12.45
N SER A 255 -11.11 -16.15 -12.58
CA SER A 255 -10.40 -16.94 -11.58
C SER A 255 -9.45 -17.94 -12.22
N TRP A 256 -8.41 -18.25 -11.48
CA TRP A 256 -7.39 -19.20 -11.91
C TRP A 256 -8.03 -20.57 -12.17
N GLY A 257 -7.75 -21.16 -13.34
CA GLY A 257 -8.27 -22.46 -13.76
C GLY A 257 -9.70 -22.47 -14.32
N ALA A 258 -10.54 -21.48 -14.00
CA ALA A 258 -11.90 -21.39 -14.56
C ALA A 258 -12.00 -20.41 -15.75
N SER A 259 -11.11 -19.42 -15.83
CA SER A 259 -11.14 -18.39 -16.86
C SER A 259 -9.92 -18.46 -17.77
N SER A 260 -10.13 -18.16 -19.05
CA SER A 260 -9.02 -18.03 -20.00
C SER A 260 -8.38 -16.65 -19.85
N PHE A 261 -7.10 -16.61 -19.47
CA PHE A 261 -6.28 -15.39 -19.53
C PHE A 261 -5.49 -15.34 -20.84
N SER A 262 -5.96 -16.03 -21.89
CA SER A 262 -5.33 -15.95 -23.20
C SER A 262 -5.37 -14.53 -23.75
N GLU A 263 -4.42 -14.20 -24.62
CA GLU A 263 -4.39 -12.91 -25.29
C GLU A 263 -5.70 -12.61 -26.05
N LYS A 264 -6.33 -13.65 -26.62
CA LYS A 264 -7.65 -13.56 -27.25
C LYS A 264 -8.75 -13.18 -26.27
N ALA A 265 -8.71 -13.73 -25.05
CA ALA A 265 -9.67 -13.39 -24.00
C ALA A 265 -9.46 -11.95 -23.51
N ILE A 266 -8.20 -11.56 -23.27
CA ILE A 266 -7.84 -10.19 -22.86
C ILE A 266 -8.34 -9.18 -23.91
N ASN A 267 -8.02 -9.40 -25.19
CA ASN A 267 -8.44 -8.51 -26.27
C ASN A 267 -9.96 -8.36 -26.38
N LYS A 268 -10.73 -9.42 -26.11
CA LYS A 268 -12.19 -9.42 -26.19
C LYS A 268 -12.88 -8.84 -24.96
N GLN A 269 -12.16 -8.69 -23.85
CA GLN A 269 -12.74 -8.20 -22.62
C GLN A 269 -13.29 -6.80 -22.82
N ARG A 270 -14.49 -6.55 -22.29
CA ARG A 270 -15.18 -5.27 -22.44
C ARG A 270 -15.05 -4.43 -21.17
N ILE A 271 -14.81 -3.14 -21.33
CA ILE A 271 -14.70 -2.16 -20.25
C ILE A 271 -15.56 -0.94 -20.54
N PHE A 272 -16.00 -0.27 -19.49
CA PHE A 272 -16.76 0.97 -19.59
C PHE A 272 -15.82 2.17 -19.61
N VAL A 273 -16.02 3.08 -20.56
CA VAL A 273 -15.16 4.25 -20.75
C VAL A 273 -16.02 5.49 -20.93
N LYS A 274 -15.63 6.58 -20.25
CA LYS A 274 -16.22 7.90 -20.43
C LYS A 274 -15.92 8.44 -21.82
N VAL A 275 -16.97 8.89 -22.50
CA VAL A 275 -16.85 9.53 -23.82
C VAL A 275 -17.51 10.89 -23.87
N LYS A 276 -17.06 11.69 -24.82
CA LYS A 276 -17.61 12.97 -25.24
C LYS A 276 -17.50 13.05 -26.76
N ASP A 277 -18.60 13.40 -27.43
CA ASP A 277 -18.66 13.49 -28.89
C ASP A 277 -18.18 12.22 -29.62
N ASN A 278 -18.52 11.03 -29.07
CA ASN A 278 -18.11 9.70 -29.53
C ASN A 278 -16.60 9.38 -29.44
N GLU A 279 -15.81 10.23 -28.79
CA GLU A 279 -14.40 9.98 -28.50
C GLU A 279 -14.16 9.80 -27.00
N ILE A 280 -13.05 9.14 -26.63
CA ILE A 280 -12.67 8.97 -25.23
C ILE A 280 -12.37 10.35 -24.65
N ASP A 281 -13.04 10.68 -23.55
CA ASP A 281 -12.93 11.97 -22.87
C ASP A 281 -11.73 11.95 -21.91
N PHE A 282 -10.52 12.03 -22.48
CA PHE A 282 -9.29 12.03 -21.71
C PHE A 282 -9.23 13.21 -20.71
N GLU A 283 -9.74 14.39 -21.08
CA GLU A 283 -9.77 15.55 -20.17
C GLU A 283 -10.60 15.25 -18.89
N TYR A 284 -11.81 14.71 -19.06
CA TYR A 284 -12.63 14.32 -17.91
C TYR A 284 -11.97 13.20 -17.10
N ILE A 285 -11.45 12.16 -17.76
CA ILE A 285 -10.80 11.02 -17.11
C ILE A 285 -9.64 11.50 -16.24
N GLU A 286 -8.78 12.36 -16.78
CA GLU A 286 -7.62 12.90 -16.07
C GLU A 286 -8.05 13.77 -14.89
N THR A 287 -9.04 14.64 -15.09
CA THR A 287 -9.61 15.49 -14.04
C THR A 287 -10.18 14.65 -12.89
N LEU A 288 -10.95 13.61 -13.22
CA LEU A 288 -11.54 12.72 -12.22
C LEU A 288 -10.47 11.97 -11.42
N ILE A 289 -9.46 11.41 -12.10
CA ILE A 289 -8.38 10.68 -11.41
C ILE A 289 -7.52 11.62 -10.55
N SER A 290 -7.25 12.84 -11.00
CA SER A 290 -6.60 13.88 -10.19
C SER A 290 -7.39 14.16 -8.91
N ALA A 291 -8.70 14.37 -9.03
CA ALA A 291 -9.58 14.59 -7.89
C ALA A 291 -9.56 13.42 -6.90
N ILE A 292 -9.65 12.18 -7.38
CA ILE A 292 -9.58 10.98 -6.55
C ILE A 292 -8.22 10.88 -5.84
N GLN A 293 -7.11 11.17 -6.52
CA GLN A 293 -5.78 11.17 -5.90
C GLN A 293 -5.69 12.20 -4.76
N LYS A 294 -6.19 13.42 -4.97
CA LYS A 294 -6.27 14.46 -3.95
C LYS A 294 -7.12 14.03 -2.75
N LEU A 295 -8.28 13.43 -3.01
CA LEU A 295 -9.15 12.91 -1.94
C LEU A 295 -8.48 11.81 -1.12
N VAL A 296 -7.74 10.91 -1.77
CA VAL A 296 -7.03 9.79 -1.10
C VAL A 296 -5.82 10.29 -0.30
N ILE A 297 -5.05 11.24 -0.83
CA ILE A 297 -3.83 11.72 -0.17
C ILE A 297 -4.11 12.68 0.99
N ARG A 298 -5.29 13.32 1.01
CA ARG A 298 -5.71 14.32 2.00
C ARG A 298 -5.46 13.88 3.44
N ASP A 299 -5.87 12.68 3.82
CA ASP A 299 -5.74 12.20 5.21
C ASP A 299 -4.27 12.02 5.62
N VAL A 300 -3.41 11.66 4.67
CA VAL A 300 -1.96 11.56 4.88
C VAL A 300 -1.34 12.94 5.09
N VAL A 301 -1.76 13.92 4.29
CA VAL A 301 -1.29 15.32 4.42
C VAL A 301 -1.71 15.89 5.78
N ILE A 302 -2.99 15.76 6.13
CA ILE A 302 -3.52 16.22 7.43
C ILE A 302 -2.80 15.53 8.59
N PHE A 303 -2.53 14.23 8.48
CA PHE A 303 -1.75 13.50 9.47
C PHE A 303 -0.34 14.09 9.61
N ALA A 304 0.38 14.30 8.51
CA ALA A 304 1.71 14.88 8.53
C ALA A 304 1.71 16.27 9.20
N ASP A 305 0.78 17.15 8.83
CA ASP A 305 0.65 18.50 9.39
C ASP A 305 0.39 18.48 10.91
N ARG A 306 -0.54 17.61 11.36
CA ARG A 306 -0.82 17.45 12.80
C ARG A 306 0.40 16.99 13.56
N ARG A 307 1.20 16.09 12.99
CA ARG A 307 2.41 15.58 13.63
C ARG A 307 3.51 16.63 13.69
N ILE A 308 3.67 17.45 12.64
CA ILE A 308 4.60 18.59 12.64
C ILE A 308 4.22 19.59 13.73
N GLU A 309 2.95 19.96 13.82
CA GLU A 309 2.46 20.93 14.80
C GLU A 309 2.64 20.43 16.23
N ALA A 310 2.32 19.16 16.50
CA ALA A 310 2.54 18.54 17.79
C ALA A 310 4.03 18.53 18.21
N THR A 311 4.95 18.36 17.27
CA THR A 311 6.40 18.42 17.54
C THR A 311 6.86 19.83 17.89
N LYS A 312 6.37 20.87 17.20
CA LYS A 312 6.73 22.27 17.51
C LYS A 312 6.34 22.66 18.94
N GLN A 313 5.13 22.28 19.37
CA GLN A 313 4.63 22.58 20.73
C GLN A 313 5.45 21.92 21.86
N VAL A 314 6.21 20.87 21.55
CA VAL A 314 7.10 20.20 22.51
C VAL A 314 8.47 20.87 22.58
N ILE A 315 8.95 21.44 21.46
CA ILE A 315 10.24 22.14 21.39
C ILE A 315 10.16 23.54 22.02
N ASP A 316 8.99 24.19 21.94
CA ASP A 316 8.75 25.53 22.50
C ASP A 316 8.41 25.52 24.02
N ARG A 317 8.55 24.38 24.71
CA ARG A 317 8.35 24.22 26.16
C ARG A 317 9.66 24.00 26.90
#